data_AF-A0A2U9T594-F1
#
_entry.id   AF-A0A2U9T594-F1
#
_cell.length_a   1.000
_cell.length_b   1.000
_cell.length_c   1.000
_cell.angle_alpha   90.00
_cell.angle_beta   90.00
_cell.angle_gamma   90.00
#
_symmetry.space_group_name_H-M   'P 1'
#
loop_
_entity.id
_entity.type
_entity.pdbx_description
1 polymer ?
#
loop_
_entity_poly.entity_id
_entity_poly.type
_entity_poly.pdbx_seq_one_letter_code
_entity_poly.pdbx_strand_id
1 'polypeptide(L)'
;MDHFLIWNTVSMAWTEIGLDDDEYPAIARELRRSYESWEAVDTVIRRDVLGSFALESGLFPLALVPVVGLLLIAPFPDWGYDEDYLRQRMRRWHRMARWRQYLNPVRLLGYPIAWLFSLPLRRRLERAWMACG
;
A
#
# COMPACT_ATOMS: atom_id res chain seq x y z
N MET A 1 5.09 15.80 -6.60
CA MET A 1 3.69 15.32 -6.63
C MET A 1 3.38 14.73 -5.28
N ASP A 2 2.19 15.02 -4.76
CA ASP A 2 1.72 14.37 -3.55
C ASP A 2 1.18 12.98 -3.93
N HIS A 3 1.89 11.93 -3.53
CA HIS A 3 1.49 10.54 -3.82
C HIS A 3 0.38 10.06 -2.89
N PHE A 4 -0.17 10.94 -2.02
CA PHE A 4 -1.11 10.59 -0.97
C PHE A 4 -2.32 9.81 -1.45
N LEU A 5 -2.90 10.13 -2.61
CA LEU A 5 -4.04 9.37 -3.13
C LEU A 5 -3.72 7.88 -3.33
N ILE A 6 -2.52 7.56 -3.84
CA ILE A 6 -2.07 6.17 -4.01
C ILE A 6 -1.84 5.52 -2.64
N TRP A 7 -1.20 6.24 -1.73
CA TRP A 7 -0.97 5.76 -0.36
C TRP A 7 -2.29 5.45 0.35
N ASN A 8 -3.23 6.37 0.33
CA ASN A 8 -4.55 6.21 0.94
C ASN A 8 -5.32 5.05 0.30
N THR A 9 -5.38 4.98 -1.04
CA THR A 9 -6.09 3.90 -1.76
C THR A 9 -5.56 2.53 -1.37
N VAL A 10 -4.24 2.34 -1.40
CA VAL A 10 -3.63 1.04 -1.09
C VAL A 10 -3.76 0.69 0.39
N SER A 11 -3.62 1.67 1.28
CA SER A 11 -3.81 1.47 2.71
C SER A 11 -5.27 1.15 3.08
N MET A 12 -6.25 1.82 2.46
CA MET A 12 -7.68 1.54 2.65
C MET A 12 -8.06 0.16 2.14
N ALA A 13 -7.57 -0.24 0.96
CA ALA A 13 -7.82 -1.57 0.41
C ALA A 13 -7.28 -2.73 1.26
N TRP A 14 -6.39 -2.45 2.21
CA TRP A 14 -5.89 -3.43 3.17
C TRP A 14 -6.60 -3.37 4.53
N THR A 15 -7.52 -2.44 4.73
CA THR A 15 -8.38 -2.40 5.92
C THR A 15 -9.50 -3.42 5.85
N GLU A 16 -10.12 -3.70 7.00
CA GLU A 16 -11.28 -4.60 7.07
C GLU A 16 -12.46 -4.08 6.23
N ILE A 17 -12.63 -2.75 6.15
CA ILE A 17 -13.61 -2.10 5.27
C ILE A 17 -13.27 -2.37 3.80
N GLY A 18 -11.99 -2.26 3.44
CA GLY A 18 -11.54 -2.38 2.07
C GLY A 18 -11.94 -1.19 1.20
N LEU A 19 -12.09 -1.45 -0.10
CA LEU A 19 -12.65 -0.52 -1.07
C LEU A 19 -13.79 -1.22 -1.80
N ASP A 20 -14.92 -0.53 -1.92
CA ASP A 20 -16.06 -0.98 -2.70
C ASP A 20 -15.76 -0.87 -4.21
N ASP A 21 -16.40 -1.73 -5.01
CA ASP A 21 -16.10 -1.84 -6.45
C ASP A 21 -16.45 -0.56 -7.24
N ASP A 22 -17.36 0.28 -6.73
CA ASP A 22 -17.76 1.56 -7.30
C ASP A 22 -16.81 2.73 -6.96
N GLU A 23 -15.93 2.56 -5.96
CA GLU A 23 -14.92 3.54 -5.61
C GLU A 23 -13.74 3.52 -6.60
N TYR A 24 -13.38 2.35 -7.14
CA TYR A 24 -12.25 2.21 -8.06
C TYR A 24 -12.33 3.12 -9.30
N PRO A 25 -13.47 3.25 -10.00
CA PRO A 25 -13.60 4.19 -11.13
C PRO A 25 -13.38 5.66 -10.74
N ALA A 26 -13.82 6.08 -9.56
CA ALA A 26 -13.63 7.46 -9.09
C ALA A 26 -12.15 7.73 -8.79
N ILE A 27 -11.50 6.80 -8.07
CA ILE A 27 -10.07 6.87 -7.76
C ILE A 27 -9.23 6.85 -9.04
N ALA A 28 -9.55 5.97 -9.98
CA ALA A 28 -8.84 5.86 -11.25
C ALA A 28 -8.91 7.15 -12.08
N ARG A 29 -10.08 7.81 -12.13
CA ARG A 29 -10.24 9.12 -12.78
C ARG A 29 -9.35 10.19 -12.16
N GLU A 30 -9.28 10.24 -10.84
CA GLU A 30 -8.43 11.21 -10.14
C GLU A 30 -6.94 10.93 -10.36
N LEU A 31 -6.53 9.66 -10.35
CA LEU A 31 -5.16 9.28 -10.65
C LEU A 31 -4.77 9.66 -12.09
N ARG A 32 -5.65 9.54 -13.09
CA ARG A 32 -5.36 9.96 -14.47
C ARG A 32 -5.11 11.46 -14.63
N ARG A 33 -5.60 12.30 -13.70
CA ARG A 33 -5.28 13.74 -13.70
C ARG A 33 -3.84 14.01 -13.26
N SER A 34 -3.25 13.09 -12.50
CA SER A 34 -1.94 13.25 -11.85
C SER A 34 -0.87 12.31 -12.40
N TYR A 35 -1.21 11.31 -13.21
CA TYR A 35 -0.24 10.34 -13.74
C TYR A 35 -0.47 10.10 -15.22
N GLU A 36 0.61 10.07 -15.98
CA GLU A 36 0.59 9.87 -17.44
C GLU A 36 0.25 8.42 -17.84
N SER A 37 0.55 7.46 -16.97
CA SER A 37 0.38 6.04 -17.26
C SER A 37 0.08 5.22 -16.00
N TRP A 38 -0.55 4.06 -16.21
CA TRP A 38 -0.74 3.06 -15.15
C TRP A 38 0.61 2.58 -14.59
N GLU A 39 1.64 2.46 -15.43
CA GLU A 39 2.98 2.05 -14.99
C GLU A 39 3.58 3.03 -13.96
N ALA A 40 3.31 4.34 -14.11
CA ALA A 40 3.74 5.34 -13.14
C ALA A 40 3.03 5.15 -11.79
N VAL A 41 1.71 4.90 -11.81
CA VAL A 41 0.92 4.58 -10.61
C VAL A 41 1.44 3.29 -9.94
N ASP A 42 1.59 2.22 -10.72
CA ASP A 42 2.03 0.92 -10.25
C ASP A 42 3.46 0.95 -9.67
N THR A 43 4.31 1.82 -10.22
CA THR A 43 5.65 2.07 -9.68
C THR A 43 5.60 2.72 -8.31
N VAL A 44 4.71 3.70 -8.09
CA VAL A 44 4.51 4.31 -6.76
C VAL A 44 3.96 3.29 -5.77
N ILE A 45 2.94 2.51 -6.16
CA ILE A 45 2.38 1.43 -5.32
C ILE A 45 3.51 0.50 -4.86
N ARG A 46 4.28 -0.05 -5.81
CA ARG A 46 5.34 -1.02 -5.52
C ARG A 46 6.49 -0.42 -4.72
N ARG A 47 7.02 0.73 -5.11
CA ARG A 47 8.23 1.28 -4.50
C ARG A 47 7.97 1.96 -3.16
N ASP A 48 6.87 2.70 -3.08
CA ASP A 48 6.61 3.59 -1.96
C ASP A 48 5.70 2.93 -0.95
N VAL A 49 4.50 2.53 -1.37
CA VAL A 49 3.53 1.98 -0.43
C VAL A 49 3.99 0.60 0.05
N LEU A 50 4.16 -0.38 -0.85
CA LEU A 50 4.58 -1.72 -0.45
C LEU A 50 5.95 -1.71 0.24
N GLY A 51 6.87 -0.87 -0.23
CA GLY A 51 8.18 -0.68 0.39
C GLY A 51 8.08 -0.22 1.84
N SER A 52 7.18 0.73 2.12
CA SER A 52 6.98 1.26 3.47
C SER A 52 6.29 0.30 4.41
N PHE A 53 5.36 -0.51 3.92
CA PHE A 53 4.64 -1.50 4.73
C PHE A 53 5.44 -2.79 4.93
N ALA A 54 6.30 -3.16 3.99
CA ALA A 54 7.19 -4.31 4.12
C ALA A 54 8.12 -4.27 5.34
N LEU A 55 8.46 -3.08 5.85
CA LEU A 55 9.24 -2.92 7.08
C LEU A 55 8.48 -3.36 8.33
N GLU A 56 7.16 -3.24 8.35
CA GLU A 56 6.32 -3.73 9.42
C GLU A 56 5.89 -5.19 9.17
N SER A 57 5.65 -5.56 7.91
CA SER A 57 5.28 -6.93 7.52
C SER A 57 6.38 -7.97 7.75
N GLY A 58 7.66 -7.59 7.85
CA GLY A 58 8.74 -8.54 8.18
C GLY A 58 8.93 -8.75 9.69
N LEU A 59 8.38 -7.89 10.56
CA LEU A 59 8.28 -8.16 12.00
C LEU A 59 7.09 -9.07 12.33
N PHE A 60 6.09 -9.08 11.45
CA PHE A 60 4.92 -9.97 11.50
C PHE A 60 5.28 -11.46 11.67
N PRO A 61 6.21 -12.05 10.90
CA PRO A 61 6.61 -13.44 11.09
C PRO A 61 7.47 -13.69 12.33
N LEU A 62 8.17 -12.69 12.87
CA LEU A 62 8.90 -12.83 14.15
C LEU A 62 7.95 -12.81 15.37
N ALA A 63 6.77 -12.21 15.23
CA ALA A 63 5.70 -12.27 16.22
C ALA A 63 4.87 -13.58 16.17
N LEU A 64 5.10 -14.47 15.19
CA LEU A 64 4.34 -15.73 15.01
C LEU A 64 4.75 -16.87 15.96
N VAL A 65 5.81 -16.71 16.76
CA VAL A 65 6.14 -17.65 17.84
C VAL A 65 5.54 -17.06 19.13
N PRO A 66 4.31 -17.38 19.62
CA PRO A 66 3.34 -18.43 19.32
C PRO A 66 1.91 -17.85 19.15
N VAL A 67 1.67 -17.08 18.08
CA VAL A 67 0.45 -16.27 17.91
C VAL A 67 -0.19 -16.55 16.55
N VAL A 68 -0.22 -17.84 16.16
CA VAL A 68 -0.82 -18.28 14.90
C VAL A 68 -2.35 -18.02 14.87
N GLY A 69 -2.97 -17.70 16.00
CA GLY A 69 -4.38 -17.27 16.10
C GLY A 69 -4.63 -15.75 16.14
N LEU A 70 -3.61 -14.91 16.28
CA LEU A 70 -3.80 -13.46 16.53
C LEU A 70 -3.00 -12.56 15.56
N LEU A 71 -2.36 -13.16 14.54
CA LEU A 71 -1.76 -12.47 13.39
C LEU A 71 -2.59 -12.57 12.10
N LEU A 72 -3.90 -12.83 12.23
CA LEU A 72 -4.91 -12.22 11.36
C LEU A 72 -5.40 -10.87 11.95
N ILE A 73 -4.78 -10.42 13.06
CA ILE A 73 -5.17 -9.25 13.85
C ILE A 73 -3.91 -8.43 14.17
N ALA A 74 -3.17 -7.96 13.17
CA ALA A 74 -2.75 -6.56 13.31
C ALA A 74 -3.98 -5.78 12.90
N PRO A 75 -4.44 -4.80 13.71
CA PRO A 75 -5.61 -4.04 13.34
C PRO A 75 -5.17 -3.19 12.15
N PHE A 76 -5.39 -3.69 10.93
CA PHE A 76 -5.70 -2.73 9.90
C PHE A 76 -6.94 -2.03 10.44
N PRO A 77 -6.86 -0.74 10.74
CA PRO A 77 -7.87 -0.07 11.55
C PRO A 77 -9.24 -0.30 10.91
N ASP A 78 -10.20 -0.71 11.75
CA ASP A 78 -11.59 -1.01 11.36
C ASP A 78 -12.30 0.20 10.73
N TRP A 79 -11.66 1.38 10.74
CA TRP A 79 -12.18 2.70 10.36
C TRP A 79 -11.35 3.37 9.24
N GLY A 80 -10.33 2.69 8.70
CA GLY A 80 -9.32 3.29 7.84
C GLY A 80 -8.15 3.90 8.62
N TYR A 81 -7.02 4.13 7.94
CA TYR A 81 -5.89 4.79 8.58
C TYR A 81 -6.16 6.28 8.74
N ASP A 82 -5.81 6.85 9.89
CA ASP A 82 -5.81 8.29 10.10
C ASP A 82 -4.98 9.01 9.02
N GLU A 83 -5.56 10.05 8.42
CA GLU A 83 -4.97 10.77 7.30
C GLU A 83 -3.62 11.42 7.69
N ASP A 84 -3.53 12.01 8.88
CA ASP A 84 -2.31 12.63 9.36
C ASP A 84 -1.21 11.58 9.63
N TYR A 85 -1.59 10.42 10.16
CA TYR A 85 -0.70 9.28 10.30
C TYR A 85 -0.14 8.83 8.93
N LEU A 86 -0.99 8.62 7.92
CA LEU A 86 -0.55 8.22 6.58
C LEU A 86 0.34 9.28 5.93
N ARG A 87 -0.02 10.56 6.05
CA ARG A 87 0.80 11.69 5.57
C ARG A 87 2.16 11.70 6.24
N GLN A 88 2.22 11.52 7.55
CA GLN A 88 3.47 11.48 8.29
C GLN A 88 4.33 10.28 7.87
N ARG A 89 3.73 9.11 7.69
CA ARG A 89 4.40 7.89 7.22
C ARG A 89 4.99 8.08 5.82
N MET A 90 4.20 8.59 4.88
CA MET A 90 4.64 8.91 3.52
C MET A 90 5.84 9.88 3.53
N ARG A 91 5.74 10.96 4.31
CA ARG A 91 6.85 11.93 4.46
C ARG A 91 8.10 11.27 5.05
N ARG A 92 7.95 10.42 6.07
CA ARG A 92 9.06 9.68 6.67
C ARG A 92 9.71 8.74 5.66
N TRP A 93 8.91 8.04 4.86
CA TRP A 93 9.41 7.16 3.80
C TRP A 93 10.25 7.91 2.78
N HIS A 94 9.73 9.03 2.26
CA HIS A 94 10.45 9.84 1.28
C HIS A 94 11.72 10.52 1.83
N ARG A 95 11.81 10.76 3.14
CA ARG A 95 13.03 11.28 3.80
C ARG A 95 14.14 10.23 3.92
N MET A 96 13.83 8.94 3.84
CA MET A 96 14.85 7.90 3.95
C MET A 96 15.66 7.76 2.65
N ALA A 97 16.97 7.68 2.78
CA ALA A 97 17.85 7.41 1.64
C ALA A 97 17.52 6.05 1.00
N ARG A 98 17.37 6.01 -0.33
CA ARG A 98 16.91 4.81 -1.07
C ARG A 98 17.71 3.55 -0.72
N TRP A 99 19.02 3.65 -0.60
CA TRP A 99 19.87 2.50 -0.25
C TRP A 99 19.51 1.89 1.12
N ARG A 100 19.18 2.73 2.13
CA ARG A 100 18.72 2.25 3.45
C ARG A 100 17.40 1.52 3.36
N GLN A 101 16.55 1.93 2.42
CA GLN A 101 15.27 1.27 2.19
C GLN A 101 15.50 -0.13 1.60
N TYR A 102 16.49 -0.35 0.72
CA TYR A 102 16.73 -1.65 0.06
C TYR A 102 17.59 -2.61 0.88
N LEU A 103 18.49 -2.11 1.73
CA LEU A 103 19.38 -2.96 2.55
C LEU A 103 18.73 -3.47 3.85
N ASN A 104 17.44 -3.19 4.08
CA ASN A 104 16.77 -3.66 5.28
C ASN A 104 16.35 -5.13 5.13
N PRO A 105 16.88 -6.07 5.94
CA PRO A 105 16.56 -7.50 5.83
C PRO A 105 15.09 -7.82 6.12
N VAL A 106 14.44 -7.02 6.96
CA VAL A 106 13.00 -7.15 7.27
C VAL A 106 12.15 -6.87 6.03
N ARG A 107 12.58 -5.90 5.20
CA ARG A 107 11.93 -5.60 3.92
C ARG A 107 12.05 -6.76 2.94
N LEU A 108 13.20 -7.43 2.89
CA LEU A 108 13.40 -8.55 1.96
C LEU A 108 12.38 -9.68 2.20
N LEU A 109 11.97 -9.89 3.45
CA LEU A 109 10.96 -10.88 3.83
C LEU A 109 9.53 -10.34 3.74
N GLY A 110 9.28 -9.10 4.20
CA GLY A 110 7.94 -8.52 4.20
C GLY A 110 7.44 -8.07 2.84
N TYR A 111 8.33 -7.75 1.90
CA TYR A 111 7.97 -7.20 0.59
C TYR A 111 7.27 -8.20 -0.33
N PRO A 112 7.73 -9.47 -0.47
CA PRO A 112 6.99 -10.49 -1.22
C PRO A 112 5.56 -10.68 -0.70
N ILE A 113 5.38 -10.65 0.62
CA ILE A 113 4.06 -10.76 1.25
C ILE A 113 3.20 -9.56 0.86
N ALA A 114 3.66 -8.33 1.13
CA ALA A 114 2.95 -7.10 0.77
C ALA A 114 2.61 -7.04 -0.74
N TRP A 115 3.52 -7.53 -1.59
CA TRP A 115 3.29 -7.64 -3.03
C TRP A 115 2.14 -8.59 -3.38
N LEU A 116 2.10 -9.79 -2.79
CA LEU A 116 1.02 -10.75 -3.01
C LEU A 116 -0.34 -10.18 -2.58
N PHE A 117 -0.40 -9.56 -1.39
CA PHE A 117 -1.63 -8.93 -0.88
C PHE A 117 -2.09 -7.74 -1.74
N SER A 118 -1.18 -7.07 -2.45
CA SER A 118 -1.53 -5.97 -3.35
C SER A 118 -2.13 -6.40 -4.70
N LEU A 119 -2.00 -7.68 -5.10
CA LEU A 119 -2.39 -8.12 -6.44
C LEU A 119 -3.88 -7.92 -6.77
N PRO A 120 -4.84 -8.26 -5.89
CA PRO A 120 -6.26 -8.10 -6.20
C PRO A 120 -6.64 -6.63 -6.39
N LEU A 121 -6.17 -5.77 -5.48
CA LEU A 121 -6.33 -4.31 -5.56
C LEU A 121 -5.77 -3.77 -6.87
N ARG A 122 -4.50 -4.08 -7.17
CA ARG A 122 -3.83 -3.58 -8.37
C ARG A 122 -4.57 -3.97 -9.64
N ARG A 123 -5.06 -5.21 -9.73
CA ARG A 123 -5.88 -5.67 -10.87
C ARG A 123 -7.23 -4.98 -10.97
N ARG A 124 -7.90 -4.67 -9.86
CA ARG A 124 -9.17 -3.92 -9.86
C ARG A 124 -8.94 -2.48 -10.30
N LEU A 125 -7.92 -1.82 -9.75
CA LEU A 125 -7.58 -0.44 -10.06
C LEU A 125 -7.05 -0.28 -11.50
N GLU A 126 -6.27 -1.24 -12.01
CA GLU A 126 -5.83 -1.29 -13.40
C GLU A 126 -7.02 -1.40 -14.37
N ARG A 127 -7.97 -2.29 -14.08
CA ARG A 127 -9.20 -2.43 -14.88
C ARG A 127 -10.00 -1.13 -14.88
N ALA A 128 -10.17 -0.49 -13.72
CA ALA A 128 -10.84 0.79 -13.62
C ALA A 128 -10.09 1.89 -14.40
N TRP A 129 -8.76 1.92 -14.35
CA TRP A 129 -7.91 2.84 -15.11
C TRP A 129 -8.11 2.72 -16.61
N MET A 130 -8.12 1.49 -17.14
CA MET A 130 -8.33 1.24 -18.56
C MET A 130 -9.75 1.58 -19.00
N ALA A 131 -10.76 1.30 -18.17
CA ALA A 131 -12.17 1.62 -18.47
C ALA A 131 -12.49 3.12 -18.46
N CYS A 132 -11.65 3.94 -17.80
CA CYS A 132 -11.79 5.40 -17.76
C CYS A 132 -11.09 6.13 -18.93
N GLY A 133 -10.41 5.40 -19.82
CA GLY A 133 -9.73 5.93 -21.01
C GLY A 133 -10.59 5.87 -22.25
#